data_AF-A0A5C7FA33-F1
#
_entry.id   AF-A0A5C7FA33-F1
#
_cell.length_a   1.000
_cell.length_b   1.000
_cell.length_c   1.000
_cell.angle_alpha   90.00
_cell.angle_beta   90.00
_cell.angle_gamma   90.00
#
_symmetry.space_group_name_H-M   'P 1'
#
loop_
_entity.id
_entity.type
_entity.pdbx_description
1 polymer ?
#
loop_
_entity_poly.entity_id
_entity_poly.type
_entity_poly.pdbx_seq_one_letter_code
_entity_poly.pdbx_strand_id
1 'polypeptide(L)' 'MFLGLITLGVAILSFFGLIVEAKRKNVFGAGFAFLSFAVFGWFSVWTLFAVIFTGGGGVVA' A
#
# COMPACT_ATOMS: atom_id res chain seq x y z
N MET A 1 -3.70 -13.32 -4.86
CA MET A 1 -2.66 -12.95 -5.86
C MET A 1 -2.94 -11.58 -6.48
N PHE A 2 -4.07 -11.39 -7.18
CA PHE A 2 -4.40 -10.15 -7.89
C PHE A 2 -4.60 -8.92 -6.97
N LEU A 3 -5.25 -9.11 -5.82
CA LEU A 3 -5.49 -8.06 -4.81
C LEU A 3 -4.18 -7.46 -4.27
N GLY A 4 -3.17 -8.27 -4.00
CA GLY A 4 -1.85 -7.81 -3.52
C GLY A 4 -1.14 -6.90 -4.52
N LEU A 5 -1.19 -7.26 -5.81
CA LEU A 5 -0.63 -6.46 -6.91
C LEU A 5 -1.36 -5.12 -7.08
N ILE A 6 -2.70 -5.12 -7.01
CA ILE A 6 -3.48 -3.88 -7.07
C ILE A 6 -3.17 -2.99 -5.87
N THR A 7 -3.14 -3.54 -4.65
CA THR A 7 -2.79 -2.77 -3.45
C THR A 7 -1.35 -2.27 -3.46
N LEU A 8 -0.42 -2.98 -4.12
CA LEU A 8 0.95 -2.52 -4.34
C LEU A 8 0.97 -1.27 -5.22
N GLY A 9 0.24 -1.29 -6.34
CA GLY A 9 0.12 -0.14 -7.23
C GLY A 9 -0.47 1.08 -6.52
N VAL A 10 -1.53 0.87 -5.73
CA VAL A 10 -2.15 1.93 -4.92
C VAL A 10 -1.19 2.45 -3.84
N ALA A 11 -0.40 1.58 -3.20
CA ALA A 11 0.60 2.00 -2.22
C ALA A 11 1.69 2.87 -2.87
N ILE A 12 2.21 2.48 -4.03
CA ILE A 12 3.21 3.28 -4.75
C ILE A 12 2.64 4.66 -5.09
N LEU A 13 1.41 4.72 -5.64
CA LEU A 13 0.74 5.99 -5.95
C LEU A 13 0.49 6.85 -4.70
N SER A 14 0.09 6.23 -3.60
CA SER A 14 -0.12 6.93 -2.32
C SER A 14 1.18 7.48 -1.73
N PHE A 15 2.31 6.79 -1.92
CA PHE A 15 3.62 7.28 -1.52
C PHE A 15 4.03 8.55 -2.29
N PHE A 16 3.81 8.56 -3.61
CA PHE A 16 4.02 9.77 -4.41
C PHE A 16 3.06 10.90 -4.00
N GLY A 17 1.79 10.59 -3.76
CA GLY A 17 0.80 11.53 -3.24
C GLY A 17 1.24 12.17 -1.93
N LEU A 18 1.75 11.37 -1.00
CA LEU A 18 2.29 11.83 0.28
C LEU A 18 3.43 12.83 0.11
N ILE A 19 4.40 12.53 -0.77
CA ILE A 19 5.53 13.43 -1.04
C ILE A 19 5.05 14.75 -1.62
N VAL A 20 4.11 14.71 -2.57
CA VAL A 20 3.56 15.92 -3.22
C VAL A 20 2.76 16.75 -2.24
N GLU A 21 1.93 16.14 -1.41
CA GLU A 21 1.08 16.85 -0.44
C GLU A 21 1.87 17.39 0.75
N ALA A 22 2.91 16.67 1.18
CA ALA A 22 3.88 17.16 2.16
C ALA A 22 4.60 18.41 1.62
N LYS A 23 5.00 18.41 0.33
CA LYS A 23 5.59 19.60 -0.31
C LYS A 23 4.62 20.76 -0.46
N ARG A 24 3.33 20.50 -0.69
CA ARG A 24 2.27 21.52 -0.74
C ARG A 24 1.84 22.03 0.64
N LYS A 25 2.43 21.52 1.73
CA LYS A 25 2.04 21.81 3.13
C LYS A 25 0.56 21.52 3.41
N ASN A 26 -0.06 20.63 2.63
CA ASN A 26 -1.45 20.23 2.83
C ASN A 26 -1.51 19.09 3.85
N VAL A 27 -1.68 19.44 5.12
CA VAL A 27 -1.60 18.48 6.25
C VAL A 27 -2.71 17.43 6.18
N PHE A 28 -3.92 17.81 5.74
CA PHE A 28 -5.04 16.87 5.58
C PHE A 28 -4.82 15.88 4.44
N GLY A 29 -4.31 16.37 3.31
CA GLY A 29 -3.93 15.52 2.18
C GLY A 29 -2.82 14.55 2.58
N ALA A 30 -1.71 15.08 3.10
CA ALA A 30 -0.57 14.27 3.51
C ALA A 30 -0.96 13.20 4.56
N GLY A 31 -1.87 13.53 5.49
CA GLY A 31 -2.42 12.56 6.44
C GLY A 31 -3.26 11.46 5.78
N PHE A 32 -4.12 11.80 4.82
CA PHE A 32 -4.91 10.84 4.06
C PHE A 32 -4.04 9.94 3.17
N ALA A 33 -3.07 10.52 2.46
CA ALA A 33 -2.10 9.79 1.66
C ALA A 33 -1.22 8.87 2.52
N PHE A 34 -0.86 9.30 3.73
CA PHE A 34 -0.14 8.47 4.71
C PHE A 34 -0.98 7.30 5.20
N LEU A 35 -2.24 7.52 5.60
CA LEU A 35 -3.14 6.44 5.98
C LEU A 35 -3.34 5.44 4.83
N SER A 36 -3.54 5.95 3.61
CA SER A 36 -3.71 5.12 2.42
C SER A 36 -2.45 4.29 2.14
N PHE A 37 -1.27 4.90 2.20
CA PHE A 37 0.00 4.19 2.08
C PHE A 37 0.18 3.13 3.16
N ALA A 38 -0.14 3.45 4.42
CA ALA A 38 0.01 2.53 5.54
C ALA A 38 -0.91 1.31 5.40
N VAL A 39 -2.19 1.53 5.08
CA VAL A 39 -3.17 0.44 4.96
C VAL A 39 -2.90 -0.39 3.70
N PHE A 40 -2.83 0.22 2.51
CA PHE A 40 -2.62 -0.52 1.27
C PHE A 40 -1.22 -1.13 1.16
N GLY A 41 -0.19 -0.44 1.70
CA GLY A 41 1.16 -0.97 1.81
C GLY A 41 1.23 -2.18 2.73
N TRP A 42 0.54 -2.15 3.89
CA TRP A 42 0.46 -3.29 4.79
C TRP A 42 -0.18 -4.51 4.12
N PHE A 43 -1.34 -4.34 3.47
CA PHE A 43 -1.99 -5.42 2.72
C PHE A 43 -1.11 -5.98 1.62
N SER A 44 -0.39 -5.10 0.91
CA SER A 44 0.52 -5.50 -0.16
C SER A 44 1.70 -6.32 0.36
N VAL A 45 2.37 -5.86 1.42
CA VAL A 45 3.52 -6.55 2.04
C VAL A 45 3.13 -7.94 2.55
N TRP A 46 2.01 -8.06 3.27
CA TRP A 46 1.53 -9.37 3.75
C TRP A 46 1.16 -10.31 2.63
N THR A 47 0.55 -9.79 1.56
CA THR A 47 0.24 -10.61 0.39
C THR A 47 1.50 -11.08 -0.33
N LEU A 48 2.50 -10.21 -0.48
CA LEU A 48 3.78 -10.54 -1.12
C LEU A 48 4.56 -11.55 -0.27
N PHE A 49 4.57 -11.36 1.05
CA PHE A 49 5.19 -12.28 2.00
C PHE A 49 4.55 -13.67 1.95
N ALA A 50 3.21 -13.75 1.94
CA ALA A 50 2.50 -15.03 1.81
C ALA A 50 2.85 -15.75 0.49
N VAL A 51 2.89 -15.02 -0.63
CA VAL A 51 3.25 -15.57 -1.94
C VAL A 51 4.68 -16.11 -1.97
N ILE A 52 5.63 -15.37 -1.40
CA ILE A 52 7.07 -15.71 -1.46
C ILE A 52 7.41 -16.83 -0.47
N PHE A 53 6.92 -16.76 0.77
CA PHE A 53 7.37 -17.66 1.85
C PHE A 53 6.47 -18.87 2.07
N THR A 54 5.20 -18.81 1.68
CA THR A 54 4.25 -19.91 1.94
C THR A 54 4.01 -20.77 0.71
N GLY A 55 4.59 -20.42 -0.46
CA GLY A 55 4.44 -21.15 -1.73
C GLY A 55 3.01 -21.22 -2.28
N GLY A 56 2.02 -20.71 -1.52
CA GLY A 56 0.61 -20.68 -1.85
C GLY A 56 0.10 -19.25 -1.78
N GLY A 57 -0.22 -18.68 -2.95
CA GLY A 57 -0.86 -17.37 -3.02
C GLY A 57 -2.30 -17.44 -2.53
N GLY A 58 -2.51 -17.01 -1.29
CA GLY A 58 -3.83 -16.85 -0.69
C GLY A 58 -3.64 -16.86 0.80
N VAL A 59 -3.73 -15.70 1.46
CA VAL A 59 -4.88 -15.45 2.35
C VAL A 59 -5.75 -16.70 2.47
N VAL A 60 -5.42 -17.50 3.47
CA VAL A 60 -6.27 -18.57 3.99
C VAL A 60 -7.70 -18.03 4.09
N ALA A 61 -8.58 -18.62 3.29
CA ALA A 61 -9.97 -18.83 3.65
C ALA A 61 -10.06 -20.24 4.25
#